data_AF-A0A2V7HTD7-F1
#
_entry.id   AF-A0A2V7HTD7-F1
#
_cell.length_a   1.000
_cell.length_b   1.000
_cell.length_c   1.000
_cell.angle_alpha   90.00
_cell.angle_beta   90.00
_cell.angle_gamma   90.00
#
_symmetry.space_group_name_H-M   'P 1'
#
loop_
_entity.id
_entity.type
_entity.pdbx_description
1 polymer ?
#
loop_
_entity_poly.entity_id
_entity_poly.type
_entity_poly.pdbx_seq_one_letter_code
_entity_poly.pdbx_strand_id
1 'polypeptide(L)' 'PPRDAKVLRLYFGLEGGREHTLEEIGSLLGVTRERVRQLRDRALKRLREGDVGRALGSFAA' A
#
# COMPACT_ATOMS: atom_id res chain seq x y z
N PRO A 1 9.16 4.72 0.82
CA PRO A 1 9.74 4.47 2.16
C PRO A 1 9.36 3.06 2.63
N PRO A 2 10.13 2.43 3.53
CA PRO A 2 9.86 1.06 4.00
C PRO A 2 8.43 0.88 4.56
N ARG A 3 7.90 1.89 5.27
CA ARG A 3 6.53 1.89 5.81
C ARG A 3 5.44 1.88 4.73
N ASP A 4 5.65 2.59 3.61
CA ASP A 4 4.66 2.69 2.53
C ASP A 4 4.48 1.34 1.82
N ALA A 5 5.58 0.60 1.60
CA ALA A 5 5.52 -0.73 1.01
C ALA A 5 4.81 -1.74 1.92
N LYS A 6 5.06 -1.69 3.24
CA LYS A 6 4.39 -2.57 4.21
C LYS A 6 2.88 -2.33 4.24
N VAL A 7 2.44 -1.06 4.19
CA VAL A 7 1.01 -0.71 4.11
C VAL A 7 0.35 -1.32 2.88
N LEU A 8 0.97 -1.20 1.69
CA LEU A 8 0.41 -1.78 0.47
C LEU A 8 0.38 -3.31 0.49
N ARG A 9 1.43 -3.95 1.02
CA ARG A 9 1.49 -5.41 1.13
C ARG A 9 0.38 -5.99 2.00
N LEU A 10 0.15 -5.38 3.17
CA LEU A 10 -0.93 -5.78 4.07
C LEU A 10 -2.30 -5.46 3.49
N TYR A 11 -2.47 -4.29 2.87
CA TYR A 11 -3.77 -3.85 2.33
C TYR A 11 -4.26 -4.75 1.19
N PHE A 12 -3.37 -5.11 0.26
CA PHE A 12 -3.71 -5.96 -0.89
C PHE A 12 -3.45 -7.46 -0.65
N GLY A 13 -3.12 -7.86 0.58
CA GLY A 13 -2.86 -9.27 0.91
C GLY A 13 -1.66 -9.87 0.17
N LEU A 14 -0.75 -9.04 -0.33
CA LEU A 14 0.47 -9.49 -1.03
C LEU A 14 1.47 -10.16 -0.07
N GLU A 15 1.21 -10.07 1.23
CA GLU A 15 1.93 -10.76 2.29
C GLU A 15 0.94 -11.63 3.06
N GLY A 16 1.03 -12.95 2.90
CA GLY A 16 0.17 -13.91 3.61
C GLY A 16 -1.22 -14.16 2.98
N GLY A 17 -1.57 -13.52 1.86
CA GLY A 17 -2.76 -13.85 1.07
C GLY A 17 -4.09 -13.31 1.62
N ARG A 18 -4.07 -12.59 2.74
CA ARG A 18 -5.25 -11.95 3.33
C ARG A 18 -5.10 -10.43 3.32
N GLU A 19 -6.11 -9.74 2.80
CA GLU A 19 -6.22 -8.29 2.91
C GLU A 19 -6.51 -7.84 4.33
N HIS A 20 -5.92 -6.71 4.72
CA HIS A 20 -6.20 -6.04 5.99
C HIS A 20 -6.88 -4.69 5.76
N THR A 21 -7.82 -4.36 6.64
CA THR A 21 -8.46 -3.05 6.71
C THR A 21 -7.48 -1.97 7.19
N LEU A 22 -7.80 -0.69 6.90
CA LEU A 22 -6.98 0.43 7.37
C LEU A 22 -6.91 0.50 8.90
N GLU A 23 -7.99 0.14 9.58
CA GLU A 23 -8.06 -0.01 11.03
C GLU A 23 -7.08 -1.08 11.54
N GLU A 24 -7.15 -2.32 11.02
CA GLU A 24 -6.25 -3.42 11.43
C GLU A 24 -4.78 -3.06 11.19
N ILE A 25 -4.46 -2.46 10.04
CA ILE A 25 -3.11 -2.01 9.72
C ILE A 25 -2.67 -0.89 10.68
N GLY A 26 -3.58 0.01 11.06
CA GLY A 26 -3.31 1.07 12.02
C GLY A 26 -2.93 0.50 13.39
N SER A 27 -3.70 -0.49 13.86
CA SER A 27 -3.41 -1.22 15.09
C SER A 27 -2.05 -1.93 15.04
N LEU A 28 -1.74 -2.62 13.93
CA LEU A 28 -0.46 -3.33 13.76
C LEU A 28 0.75 -2.38 13.72
N LEU A 29 0.59 -1.18 13.17
CA LEU A 29 1.67 -0.21 12.98
C LEU A 29 1.74 0.85 14.08
N GLY A 30 0.83 0.83 15.06
CA GLY A 30 0.77 1.82 16.14
C GLY A 30 0.44 3.23 15.64
N VAL A 31 -0.41 3.35 14.60
CA VAL A 31 -0.80 4.62 14.00
C VAL A 31 -2.31 4.67 13.77
N THR A 32 -2.85 5.88 13.58
CA THR A 32 -4.27 6.04 13.29
C THR A 32 -4.62 5.50 11.89
N ARG A 33 -5.87 5.08 11.73
CA ARG A 33 -6.45 4.70 10.43
C ARG A 33 -6.20 5.75 9.34
N GLU A 34 -6.42 7.02 9.67
CA GLU A 34 -6.22 8.12 8.72
C GLU A 34 -4.75 8.25 8.32
N ARG A 35 -3.82 7.99 9.25
CA ARG A 35 -2.40 7.93 8.90
C ARG A 35 -2.12 6.80 7.92
N VAL A 36 -2.69 5.61 8.10
CA VAL A 36 -2.56 4.50 7.14
C VAL A 36 -3.10 4.90 5.76
N ARG A 37 -4.26 5.56 5.72
CA ARG A 37 -4.86 6.06 4.47
C ARG A 37 -3.89 6.98 3.71
N GLN A 38 -3.29 7.94 4.40
CA GLN A 38 -2.30 8.85 3.81
C GLN A 38 -1.05 8.11 3.29
N LEU A 39 -0.54 7.14 4.04
CA LEU A 39 0.60 6.32 3.63
C LEU A 39 0.27 5.51 2.37
N ARG A 40 -0.90 4.87 2.33
CA ARG A 40 -1.41 4.12 1.18
C ARG A 40 -1.50 5.01 -0.06
N ASP A 41 -2.18 6.15 0.06
CA ASP A 41 -2.42 7.05 -1.07
C ASP A 41 -1.10 7.62 -1.62
N ARG A 42 -0.17 7.98 -0.74
CA ARG A 42 1.19 8.39 -1.14
C ARG A 42 1.95 7.28 -1.86
N ALA A 43 1.86 6.04 -1.36
CA ALA A 43 2.51 4.90 -1.97
C ALA A 43 1.97 4.61 -3.38
N LEU A 44 0.64 4.62 -3.53
CA LEU A 44 -0.03 4.43 -4.82
C LEU A 44 0.31 5.54 -5.81
N LYS A 45 0.31 6.80 -5.36
CA LYS A 45 0.72 7.94 -6.20
C LYS A 45 2.13 7.74 -6.76
N ARG A 46 3.09 7.38 -5.89
CA ARG A 46 4.47 7.11 -6.29
C ARG A 46 4.59 5.95 -7.27
N LEU A 47 3.80 4.89 -7.10
CA LEU A 47 3.80 3.76 -8.03
C LEU A 47 3.28 4.19 -9.40
N ARG A 48 2.18 4.96 -9.46
CA ARG A 48 1.59 5.44 -10.72
C ARG A 48 2.51 6.39 -11.48
N GLU A 49 3.17 7.31 -10.78
CA GLU A 49 3.98 8.37 -11.40
C GLU A 49 5.43 7.92 -11.70
N GLY A 50 5.89 6.81 -11.12
CA GLY A 50 7.25 6.31 -11.29
C GLY A 50 7.40 5.33 -12.45
N ASP A 51 8.66 4.97 -12.74
CA ASP A 51 9.02 3.99 -13.79
C ASP A 51 8.35 2.62 -13.58
N VAL A 52 8.14 2.24 -12.31
CA VAL A 52 7.43 1.02 -11.93
C VAL A 52 5.99 1.04 -12.44
N GLY A 53 5.30 2.18 -12.40
CA GLY A 53 3.93 2.31 -12.90
C GLY A 53 3.84 2.08 -14.41
N ARG A 54 4.82 2.59 -15.16
CA ARG A 54 4.92 2.35 -16.61
C ARG A 54 5.12 0.87 -16.91
N ALA A 55 5.99 0.20 -16.16
CA ALA A 55 6.21 -1.25 -16.28
C ALA A 55 4.97 -2.06 -15.86
N LEU A 56 4.23 -1.64 -14.83
CA LEU A 56 3.00 -2.32 -14.40
C LEU A 56 1.86 -2.13 -15.41
N GLY A 57 1.83 -1.02 -16.15
CA GLY A 57 0.85 -0.77 -17.20
C GLY A 57 0.87 -1.83 -18.31
N SER A 58 2.01 -2.46 -18.59
CA SER A 58 2.07 -3.52 -19.62
C SER A 58 1.38 -4.82 -19.20
N PHE A 59 1.03 -4.98 -17.92
CA PHE A 59 0.31 -6.16 -17.41
C PHE A 59 -1.22 -5.99 -17.43
N ALA A 60 -1.73 -4.78 -17.67
CA ALA A 60 -3.16 -4.47 -17.63
C ALA A 60 -3.87 -4.71 -18.99
N ALA A 61 -3.35 -5.63 -19.81
CA ALA A 61 -3.87 -5.96 -21.14
C ALA A 61 -5.29 -6.53 -21.11
#